data_AF-A0A084D6K8-F1
#
_entry.id   AF-A0A084D6K8-F1
#
_cell.length_a   1.000
_cell.length_b   1.000
_cell.length_c   1.000
_cell.angle_alpha   90.00
_cell.angle_beta   90.00
_cell.angle_gamma   90.00
#
_symmetry.space_group_name_H-M   'P 1'
#
loop_
_entity.id
_entity.type
_entity.pdbx_description
1 polymer ?
#
loop_
_entity_poly.entity_id
_entity_poly.type
_entity_poly.pdbx_seq_one_letter_code
_entity_poly.pdbx_strand_id
1 'polypeptide(L)'
;MLFSYTYVPHQMEKMQVFIDFIFHEVWCKAPVGLVFHPDLFDGSPELKEVMGEFGFSAQAAERGKAFYKDVKAIYDIFASLSPREIDQFKLWYQGNNDLEKVCANDPATHLARYADIAVNHKGLADQLGIFFKGLYSQSLLGLAALRAKIGDIDDHYQAFVSTNKTGKCPFCGIGDIKGENHSKREAYDHYLPKALYPFNSINFRNLAPACHECNSTYKLSKDPAYNAVGRRKAFYPYAAVSHTVELQVALLHADLDKLGPADVTIQLGPEALAEELDTWKDAYGIEERYKAKFCAENDGKYWLTQVLDECQAYDKKPADILAMRAQQAQSQPYADCNFLRKPFLDACQQVGVL
;
A
#
# COMPACT_ATOMS: atom_id res chain seq x y z
N MET A 1 -9.07 -3.09 -5.05
CA MET A 1 -7.81 -3.77 -5.41
C MET A 1 -8.19 -5.06 -6.10
N LEU A 2 -7.49 -5.49 -7.15
CA LEU A 2 -7.92 -6.64 -7.96
C LEU A 2 -7.59 -8.00 -7.33
N PHE A 3 -6.44 -8.10 -6.66
CA PHE A 3 -5.99 -9.29 -5.97
C PHE A 3 -5.06 -8.90 -4.81
N SER A 4 -4.92 -9.76 -3.81
CA SER A 4 -4.01 -9.55 -2.69
C SER A 4 -2.64 -10.15 -2.98
N TYR A 5 -1.60 -9.55 -2.41
CA TYR A 5 -0.29 -10.16 -2.35
C TYR A 5 -0.24 -11.24 -1.28
N THR A 6 0.55 -12.28 -1.54
CA THR A 6 1.04 -13.17 -0.49
C THR A 6 2.08 -12.41 0.32
N TYR A 7 1.84 -12.28 1.63
CA TYR A 7 2.80 -11.68 2.55
C TYR A 7 4.07 -12.54 2.65
N VAL A 8 5.25 -11.91 2.66
CA VAL A 8 6.54 -12.61 2.72
C VAL A 8 7.28 -12.20 4.00
N PRO A 9 7.36 -13.09 4.99
CA PRO A 9 8.15 -12.84 6.18
C PRO A 9 9.64 -12.62 5.86
N HIS A 10 10.27 -11.66 6.53
CA HIS A 10 11.67 -11.33 6.27
C HIS A 10 12.36 -10.66 7.47
N GLN A 11 13.70 -10.69 7.47
CA GLN A 11 14.52 -10.07 8.51
C GLN A 11 14.22 -8.58 8.72
N MET A 12 13.76 -7.89 7.67
CA MET A 12 13.42 -6.45 7.71
C MET A 12 12.32 -6.13 8.73
N GLU A 13 11.47 -7.10 9.09
CA GLU A 13 10.48 -6.96 10.16
C GLU A 13 11.11 -6.71 11.53
N LYS A 14 12.39 -7.08 11.72
CA LYS A 14 13.12 -6.78 12.96
C LYS A 14 13.19 -5.27 13.23
N MET A 15 13.13 -4.43 12.19
CA MET A 15 13.02 -2.99 12.40
C MET A 15 11.71 -2.62 13.11
N GLN A 16 10.58 -3.25 12.78
CA GLN A 16 9.33 -3.08 13.52
C GLN A 16 9.48 -3.59 14.96
N VAL A 17 10.12 -4.74 15.18
CA VAL A 17 10.40 -5.26 16.54
C VAL A 17 11.21 -4.27 17.38
N PHE A 18 12.18 -3.58 16.78
CA PHE A 18 12.92 -2.51 17.46
C PHE A 18 12.03 -1.32 17.81
N ILE A 19 11.12 -0.91 16.92
CA ILE A 19 10.16 0.16 17.20
C ILE A 19 9.15 -0.28 18.27
N ASP A 20 8.68 -1.53 18.26
CA ASP A 20 7.79 -2.08 19.28
C ASP A 20 8.46 -2.01 20.66
N PHE A 21 9.74 -2.40 20.74
CA PHE A 21 10.53 -2.30 21.97
C PHE A 21 10.69 -0.84 22.42
N ILE A 22 11.09 0.06 21.52
CA ILE A 22 11.23 1.50 21.83
C ILE A 22 9.90 2.05 22.38
N PHE A 23 8.79 1.71 21.75
CA PHE A 23 7.50 2.22 22.15
C PHE A 23 7.07 1.66 23.52
N HIS A 24 7.09 0.35 23.71
CA HIS A 24 6.54 -0.29 24.92
C HIS A 24 7.48 -0.29 26.11
N GLU A 25 8.77 -0.54 25.87
CA GLU A 25 9.76 -0.77 26.93
C GLU A 25 10.57 0.48 27.27
N VAL A 26 10.61 1.46 26.36
CA VAL A 26 11.35 2.73 26.57
C VAL A 26 10.38 3.89 26.78
N TRP A 27 9.57 4.27 25.79
CA TRP A 27 8.68 5.43 25.88
C TRP A 27 7.54 5.24 26.88
N CYS A 28 6.80 4.13 26.80
CA CYS A 28 5.68 3.89 27.73
C CYS A 28 6.10 3.74 29.20
N LYS A 29 7.39 3.46 29.46
CA LYS A 29 7.96 3.33 30.81
C LYS A 29 8.71 4.59 31.26
N ALA A 30 8.83 5.61 30.41
CA ALA A 30 9.51 6.86 30.74
C ALA A 30 9.01 7.55 32.04
N PRO A 31 7.70 7.51 32.39
CA PRO A 31 7.22 8.10 33.64
C PRO A 31 7.81 7.52 34.94
N VAL A 32 8.50 6.36 34.89
CA VAL A 32 9.25 5.82 36.04
C VAL A 32 10.42 6.74 36.43
N GLY A 33 10.83 7.65 35.55
CA GLY A 33 11.81 8.70 35.86
C GLY A 33 13.26 8.24 35.74
N LEU A 34 13.53 7.16 35.00
CA LEU A 34 14.89 6.75 34.69
C LEU A 34 15.56 7.74 33.74
N VAL A 35 16.88 7.86 33.84
CA VAL A 35 17.67 8.67 32.90
C VAL A 35 17.72 7.96 31.55
N PHE A 36 17.52 8.69 30.47
CA PHE A 36 17.68 8.14 29.12
C PHE A 36 19.13 7.74 28.85
N HIS A 37 19.38 6.43 28.80
CA HIS A 37 20.70 5.82 28.65
C HIS A 37 20.58 4.48 27.89
N PRO A 38 21.64 3.99 27.22
CA PRO A 38 21.66 2.66 26.57
C PRO A 38 21.17 1.49 27.41
N ASP A 39 21.21 1.56 28.74
CA ASP A 39 20.73 0.48 29.61
C ASP A 39 19.21 0.30 29.57
N LEU A 40 18.46 1.33 29.11
CA LEU A 40 17.03 1.18 28.80
C LEU A 40 16.77 0.16 27.68
N PHE A 41 17.80 -0.26 26.94
CA PHE A 41 17.72 -1.21 25.83
C PHE A 41 18.23 -2.60 26.19
N ASP A 42 18.51 -2.91 27.47
CA ASP A 42 19.04 -4.22 27.90
C ASP A 42 18.15 -5.41 27.51
N GLY A 43 16.83 -5.20 27.45
CA GLY A 43 15.88 -6.21 26.98
C GLY A 43 15.93 -6.50 25.47
N SER A 44 16.73 -5.75 24.70
CA SER A 44 16.93 -5.94 23.25
C SER A 44 18.40 -5.71 22.87
N PRO A 45 19.27 -6.73 23.05
CA PRO A 45 20.73 -6.57 22.89
C PRO A 45 21.16 -6.01 21.53
N GLU A 46 20.56 -6.47 20.44
CA GLU A 46 20.89 -5.95 19.11
C GLU A 46 20.48 -4.48 18.92
N LEU A 47 19.33 -4.07 19.48
CA LEU A 47 18.93 -2.66 19.47
C LEU A 47 19.84 -1.84 20.39
N LYS A 48 20.27 -2.37 21.54
CA LYS A 48 21.25 -1.71 22.42
C LYS A 48 22.56 -1.43 21.68
N GLU A 49 23.06 -2.39 20.91
CA GLU A 49 24.24 -2.20 20.06
C GLU A 49 24.02 -1.06 19.04
N VAL A 50 22.88 -1.05 18.35
CA VAL A 50 22.52 0.02 17.39
C VAL A 50 22.44 1.39 18.07
N MET A 51 21.79 1.47 19.24
CA MET A 51 21.65 2.72 20.00
C MET A 51 23.00 3.19 20.57
N GLY A 52 23.87 2.26 20.96
CA GLY A 52 25.25 2.52 21.36
C GLY A 52 26.05 3.14 20.22
N GLU A 53 26.02 2.52 19.03
CA GLU A 53 26.68 3.07 17.85
C GLU A 53 26.11 4.44 17.50
N PHE A 54 24.79 4.60 17.43
CA PHE A 54 24.15 5.84 16.99
C PHE A 54 24.32 6.99 17.98
N GLY A 55 24.36 6.72 19.28
CA GLY A 55 24.44 7.73 20.34
C GLY A 55 25.85 8.09 20.77
N PHE A 56 26.80 7.15 20.70
CA PHE A 56 28.08 7.26 21.42
C PHE A 56 29.32 7.02 20.56
N SER A 57 29.18 6.43 19.36
CA SER A 57 30.33 6.29 18.46
C SER A 57 30.77 7.65 17.93
N ALA A 58 32.07 7.93 17.99
CA ALA A 58 32.67 9.13 17.40
C ALA A 58 32.49 9.16 15.87
N GLN A 59 32.30 7.99 15.24
CA GLN A 59 32.13 7.82 13.80
C GLN A 59 30.67 7.66 13.39
N ALA A 60 29.72 7.81 14.32
CA ALA A 60 28.30 7.67 14.03
C ALA A 60 27.87 8.60 12.88
N ALA A 61 27.15 8.05 11.91
CA ALA A 61 26.56 8.84 10.83
C ALA A 61 25.52 9.83 11.39
N GLU A 62 25.41 11.02 10.78
CA GLU A 62 24.47 12.06 11.24
C GLU A 62 23.02 11.58 11.31
N ARG A 63 22.59 10.74 10.36
CA ARG A 63 21.23 10.17 10.40
C ARG A 63 21.02 9.23 11.60
N GLY A 64 22.04 8.49 12.01
CA GLY A 64 22.03 7.64 13.21
C GLY A 64 21.99 8.47 14.49
N LYS A 65 22.82 9.51 14.59
CA LYS A 65 22.77 10.48 15.70
C LYS A 65 21.39 11.12 15.82
N ALA A 66 20.79 11.50 14.68
CA ALA A 66 19.43 12.04 14.64
C ALA A 66 18.40 11.03 15.16
N PHE A 67 18.47 9.77 14.72
CA PHE A 67 17.59 8.71 15.25
C PHE A 67 17.68 8.59 16.77
N TYR A 68 18.90 8.53 17.33
CA TYR A 68 19.10 8.46 18.78
C TYR A 68 18.49 9.68 19.50
N LYS A 69 18.73 10.89 18.97
CA LYS A 69 18.19 12.15 19.52
C LYS A 69 16.67 12.19 19.45
N ASP A 70 16.07 11.71 18.37
CA ASP A 70 14.62 11.67 18.21
C ASP A 70 13.97 10.71 19.22
N VAL A 71 14.57 9.53 19.42
CA VAL A 71 14.09 8.57 20.44
C VAL A 71 14.15 9.19 21.84
N LYS A 72 15.25 9.90 22.16
CA LYS A 72 15.39 10.62 23.43
C LYS A 72 14.34 11.73 23.58
N ALA A 73 14.13 12.56 22.55
CA ALA A 73 13.17 13.66 22.61
C ALA A 73 11.74 13.15 22.86
N ILE A 74 11.35 12.04 22.23
CA ILE A 74 10.05 11.41 22.48
C ILE A 74 9.99 10.85 23.91
N TYR A 75 11.06 10.19 24.38
CA TYR A 75 11.15 9.70 25.75
C TYR A 75 10.93 10.81 26.79
N ASP A 76 11.62 11.95 26.62
CA ASP A 76 11.50 13.09 27.54
C ASP A 76 10.07 13.65 27.58
N ILE A 77 9.35 13.66 26.45
CA ILE A 77 7.94 14.06 26.40
C ILE A 77 7.05 13.00 27.08
N PHE A 78 7.27 11.72 26.79
CA PHE A 78 6.52 10.61 27.39
C PHE A 78 6.69 10.54 28.91
N ALA A 79 7.83 10.96 29.45
CA ALA A 79 8.07 11.01 30.89
C ALA A 79 7.09 11.91 31.65
N SER A 80 6.46 12.88 30.95
CA SER A 80 5.46 13.79 31.53
C SER A 80 4.01 13.28 31.41
N LEU A 81 3.77 12.18 30.69
CA LEU A 81 2.42 11.69 30.44
C LEU A 81 1.86 10.93 31.64
N SER A 82 0.57 11.10 31.88
CA SER A 82 -0.18 10.34 32.87
C SER A 82 -0.36 8.87 32.44
N PRO A 83 -0.58 7.94 33.39
CA PRO A 83 -0.87 6.54 33.04
C PRO A 83 -2.02 6.38 32.04
N ARG A 84 -3.06 7.21 32.14
CA ARG A 84 -4.20 7.19 31.21
C ARG A 84 -3.81 7.58 29.79
N GLU A 85 -2.95 8.59 29.63
CA GLU A 85 -2.44 9.00 28.32
C GLU A 85 -1.55 7.91 27.73
N ILE A 86 -0.67 7.31 28.54
CA ILE A 86 0.16 6.17 28.11
C ILE A 86 -0.71 5.01 27.60
N ASP A 87 -1.77 4.65 28.32
CA ASP A 87 -2.67 3.58 27.87
C ASP A 87 -3.42 3.94 26.59
N GLN A 88 -3.79 5.21 26.41
CA GLN A 88 -4.35 5.70 25.14
C GLN A 88 -3.36 5.58 23.98
N PHE A 89 -2.08 5.91 24.20
CA PHE A 89 -1.04 5.74 23.20
C PHE A 89 -0.81 4.27 22.86
N LYS A 90 -0.87 3.35 23.82
CA LYS A 90 -0.79 1.90 23.55
C LYS A 90 -1.93 1.42 22.66
N LEU A 91 -3.17 1.88 22.93
CA LEU A 91 -4.33 1.57 22.09
C LEU A 91 -4.15 2.10 20.67
N TRP A 92 -3.66 3.34 20.52
CA TRP A 92 -3.36 3.92 19.21
C TRP A 92 -2.23 3.19 18.46
N TYR A 93 -1.17 2.82 19.18
CA TYR A 93 -0.05 2.08 18.61
C TYR A 93 -0.51 0.72 18.07
N GLN A 94 -1.29 -0.01 18.87
CA GLN A 94 -1.87 -1.30 18.49
C GLN A 94 -2.82 -1.14 17.29
N GLY A 95 -3.75 -0.17 17.37
CA GLY A 95 -4.73 0.06 16.31
C GLY A 95 -4.11 0.47 14.97
N ASN A 96 -3.09 1.33 14.98
CA ASN A 96 -2.40 1.75 13.77
C ASN A 96 -1.59 0.61 13.10
N ASN A 97 -1.21 -0.41 13.86
CA ASN A 97 -0.40 -1.54 13.39
C ASN A 97 -1.21 -2.80 13.05
N ASP A 98 -2.51 -2.83 13.36
CA ASP A 98 -3.44 -3.90 12.96
C ASP A 98 -4.12 -3.55 11.62
N LEU A 99 -3.34 -3.58 10.54
CA LEU A 99 -3.76 -3.09 9.21
C LEU A 99 -4.98 -3.83 8.66
N GLU A 100 -5.12 -5.12 8.95
CA GLU A 100 -6.26 -5.90 8.51
C GLU A 100 -7.55 -5.39 9.16
N LYS A 101 -7.55 -5.18 10.48
CA LYS A 101 -8.70 -4.61 11.18
C LYS A 101 -8.96 -3.14 10.82
N VAL A 102 -7.90 -2.37 10.56
CA VAL A 102 -8.04 -1.00 10.02
C VAL A 102 -8.87 -1.04 8.73
N CYS A 103 -8.46 -1.89 7.79
CA CYS A 103 -9.09 -2.06 6.47
C CYS A 103 -10.50 -2.62 6.57
N ALA A 104 -10.76 -3.52 7.53
CA ALA A 104 -12.09 -4.05 7.80
C ALA A 104 -13.04 -3.03 8.48
N ASN A 105 -12.54 -1.84 8.81
CA ASN A 105 -13.27 -0.83 9.59
C ASN A 105 -13.79 -1.40 10.92
N ASP A 106 -12.96 -2.21 11.59
CA ASP A 106 -13.34 -2.84 12.85
C ASP A 106 -13.50 -1.76 13.95
N PRO A 107 -14.68 -1.68 14.61
CA PRO A 107 -14.96 -0.66 15.63
C PRO A 107 -14.11 -0.79 16.89
N ALA A 108 -13.49 -1.95 17.15
CA ALA A 108 -12.56 -2.15 18.25
C ALA A 108 -11.15 -1.59 17.95
N THR A 109 -10.91 -1.13 16.72
CA THR A 109 -9.58 -0.64 16.31
C THR A 109 -9.46 0.87 16.52
N HIS A 110 -8.61 1.23 17.48
CA HIS A 110 -8.34 2.62 17.83
C HIS A 110 -7.25 3.21 16.95
N LEU A 111 -7.62 3.76 15.79
CA LEU A 111 -6.69 4.51 14.96
C LEU A 111 -6.44 5.90 15.52
N ALA A 112 -5.21 6.39 15.33
CA ALA A 112 -4.86 7.79 15.48
C ALA A 112 -4.07 8.30 14.28
N ARG A 113 -4.33 9.53 13.89
CA ARG A 113 -3.50 10.34 13.00
C ARG A 113 -2.70 11.34 13.83
N TYR A 114 -1.67 11.94 13.23
CA TYR A 114 -0.95 13.04 13.89
C TYR A 114 -1.90 14.17 14.32
N ALA A 115 -2.94 14.45 13.54
CA ALA A 115 -3.95 15.46 13.85
C ALA A 115 -4.72 15.13 15.14
N ASP A 116 -5.04 13.85 15.36
CA ASP A 116 -5.80 13.42 16.54
C ASP A 116 -4.93 13.52 17.82
N ILE A 117 -3.63 13.18 17.71
CA ILE A 117 -2.66 13.37 18.80
C ILE A 117 -2.46 14.87 19.10
N ALA A 118 -2.39 15.70 18.06
CA ALA A 118 -2.08 17.12 18.18
C ALA A 118 -3.15 17.92 18.94
N VAL A 119 -4.37 17.39 19.08
CA VAL A 119 -5.45 18.00 19.88
C VAL A 119 -5.00 18.27 21.32
N ASN A 120 -4.33 17.30 21.94
CA ASN A 120 -3.87 17.39 23.33
C ASN A 120 -2.34 17.44 23.46
N HIS A 121 -1.60 16.93 22.47
CA HIS A 121 -0.15 16.80 22.53
C HIS A 121 0.52 17.26 21.23
N LYS A 122 0.33 18.52 20.84
CA LYS A 122 0.90 19.08 19.61
C LYS A 122 2.41 18.84 19.47
N GLY A 123 3.20 19.14 20.51
CA GLY A 123 4.65 18.94 20.48
C GLY A 123 5.03 17.47 20.27
N LEU A 124 4.29 16.54 20.89
CA LEU A 124 4.49 15.11 20.70
C LEU A 124 4.12 14.66 19.28
N ALA A 125 2.99 15.13 18.75
CA ALA A 125 2.58 14.82 17.38
C ALA A 125 3.64 15.27 16.34
N ASP A 126 4.19 16.47 16.52
CA ASP A 126 5.24 17.02 15.66
C ASP A 126 6.52 16.17 15.76
N GLN A 127 6.96 15.80 16.97
CA GLN A 127 8.16 14.98 17.19
C GLN A 127 7.98 13.53 16.69
N LEU A 128 6.82 12.91 16.91
CA LEU A 128 6.46 11.62 16.31
C LEU A 128 6.49 11.71 14.79
N GLY A 129 6.02 12.82 14.22
CA GLY A 129 6.05 13.08 12.78
C GLY A 129 7.47 13.09 12.22
N ILE A 130 8.41 13.75 12.89
CA ILE A 130 9.83 13.75 12.50
C ILE A 130 10.38 12.32 12.51
N PHE A 131 10.17 11.61 13.62
CA PHE A 131 10.70 10.27 13.80
C PHE A 131 10.12 9.26 12.78
N PHE A 132 8.80 9.06 12.79
CA PHE A 132 8.15 8.02 12.00
C PHE A 132 8.23 8.26 10.49
N LYS A 133 8.16 9.50 10.00
CA LYS A 133 8.28 9.79 8.56
C LYS A 133 9.67 9.47 8.00
N GLY A 134 10.68 9.48 8.87
CA GLY A 134 12.09 9.21 8.55
C GLY A 134 12.54 7.76 8.74
N LEU A 135 11.68 6.83 9.19
CA LEU A 135 12.09 5.44 9.45
C LEU A 135 12.39 4.65 8.17
N TYR A 136 11.57 4.82 7.14
CA TYR A 136 11.73 4.13 5.85
C TYR A 136 12.73 4.83 4.91
N SER A 137 13.67 5.65 5.42
CA SER A 137 14.64 6.33 4.57
C SER A 137 15.85 5.44 4.28
N GLN A 138 16.35 5.45 3.03
CA GLN A 138 17.58 4.74 2.68
C GLN A 138 18.77 5.22 3.51
N SER A 139 18.78 6.49 3.90
CA SER A 139 19.82 7.07 4.78
C SER A 139 19.83 6.48 6.19
N LEU A 140 18.74 5.86 6.65
CA LEU A 140 18.67 5.15 7.93
C LEU A 140 18.84 3.64 7.72
N LEU A 141 18.02 3.03 6.87
CA LEU A 141 18.02 1.58 6.63
C LEU A 141 19.34 1.09 6.01
N GLY A 142 20.06 1.94 5.30
CA GLY A 142 21.37 1.64 4.73
C GLY A 142 22.55 1.78 5.69
N LEU A 143 22.35 2.27 6.92
CA LEU A 143 23.44 2.39 7.90
C LEU A 143 23.93 0.99 8.29
N ALA A 144 25.23 0.74 8.13
CA ALA A 144 25.82 -0.60 8.28
C ALA A 144 25.46 -1.28 9.61
N ALA A 145 25.54 -0.55 10.73
CA ALA A 145 25.23 -1.07 12.06
C ALA A 145 23.76 -1.53 12.19
N LEU A 146 22.82 -0.80 11.57
CA LEU A 146 21.40 -1.17 11.58
C LEU A 146 21.12 -2.28 10.57
N ARG A 147 21.59 -2.11 9.32
CA ARG A 147 21.39 -3.06 8.22
C ARG A 147 21.90 -4.46 8.56
N ALA A 148 23.02 -4.56 9.27
CA ALA A 148 23.55 -5.85 9.73
C ALA A 148 22.58 -6.62 10.65
N LYS A 149 21.68 -5.91 11.34
CA LYS A 149 20.67 -6.52 12.24
C LYS A 149 19.36 -6.76 11.52
N ILE A 150 18.87 -5.78 10.75
CA ILE A 150 17.53 -5.82 10.13
C ILE A 150 17.52 -6.42 8.72
N GLY A 151 18.67 -6.66 8.09
CA GLY A 151 18.73 -7.14 6.71
C GLY A 151 18.63 -6.00 5.69
N ASP A 152 18.51 -6.37 4.41
CA ASP A 152 18.44 -5.43 3.28
C ASP A 152 17.04 -5.43 2.65
N ILE A 153 16.61 -4.26 2.19
CA ILE A 153 15.30 -4.08 1.57
C ILE A 153 15.26 -4.59 0.13
N ASP A 154 16.38 -4.59 -0.57
CA ASP A 154 16.46 -5.14 -1.91
C ASP A 154 16.34 -6.67 -1.84
N ASP A 155 16.92 -7.31 -0.83
CA ASP A 155 16.74 -8.75 -0.55
C ASP A 155 15.27 -9.08 -0.26
N HIS A 156 14.60 -8.27 0.57
CA HIS A 156 13.16 -8.42 0.81
C HIS A 156 12.38 -8.31 -0.50
N TYR A 157 12.68 -7.33 -1.35
CA TYR A 157 11.98 -7.16 -2.63
C TYR A 157 12.16 -8.35 -3.55
N GLN A 158 13.37 -8.94 -3.63
CA GLN A 158 13.62 -10.14 -4.41
C GLN A 158 12.81 -11.34 -3.89
N ALA A 159 12.77 -11.56 -2.58
CA ALA A 159 11.92 -12.60 -1.99
C ALA A 159 10.42 -12.34 -2.26
N PHE A 160 10.00 -11.08 -2.19
CA PHE A 160 8.64 -10.65 -2.45
C PHE A 160 8.20 -10.97 -3.89
N VAL A 161 8.97 -10.56 -4.90
CA VAL A 161 8.61 -10.79 -6.32
C VAL A 161 8.81 -12.23 -6.77
N SER A 162 9.70 -12.98 -6.10
CA SER A 162 9.83 -14.42 -6.30
C SER A 162 8.59 -15.18 -5.81
N THR A 163 7.87 -14.65 -4.83
CA THR A 163 6.61 -15.22 -4.33
C THR A 163 5.40 -14.69 -5.12
N ASN A 164 5.35 -13.39 -5.36
CA ASN A 164 4.23 -12.69 -5.99
C ASN A 164 4.44 -12.54 -7.51
N LYS A 165 4.36 -13.66 -8.24
CA LYS A 165 4.75 -13.76 -9.67
C LYS A 165 3.74 -13.19 -10.68
N THR A 166 2.61 -12.65 -10.23
CA THR A 166 1.59 -12.08 -11.14
C THR A 166 2.17 -10.97 -12.02
N GLY A 167 3.20 -10.25 -11.54
CA GLY A 167 3.91 -9.23 -12.33
C GLY A 167 3.09 -7.97 -12.64
N LYS A 168 1.85 -7.89 -12.15
CA LYS A 168 0.94 -6.75 -12.33
C LYS A 168 0.70 -6.05 -11.00
N CYS A 169 0.45 -4.75 -11.06
CA CYS A 169 0.11 -3.95 -9.91
C CYS A 169 -1.33 -4.28 -9.46
N PRO A 170 -1.58 -4.83 -8.26
CA PRO A 170 -2.91 -5.22 -7.81
C PRO A 170 -3.84 -4.01 -7.62
N PHE A 171 -3.27 -2.82 -7.45
CA PHE A 171 -4.04 -1.60 -7.24
C PHE A 171 -4.72 -1.11 -8.52
N CYS A 172 -4.19 -1.37 -9.71
CA CYS A 172 -4.84 -0.93 -10.95
C CYS A 172 -5.02 -2.03 -12.00
N GLY A 173 -4.22 -3.10 -11.97
CA GLY A 173 -4.16 -4.13 -13.00
C GLY A 173 -3.55 -3.69 -14.33
N ILE A 174 -3.19 -2.40 -14.47
CA ILE A 174 -2.64 -1.83 -15.70
C ILE A 174 -1.12 -1.91 -15.70
N GLY A 175 -0.49 -1.23 -14.73
CA GLY A 175 0.97 -1.14 -14.63
C GLY A 175 1.60 -2.44 -14.13
N ASP A 176 2.81 -2.71 -14.59
CA ASP A 176 3.61 -3.84 -14.14
C ASP A 176 4.27 -3.58 -12.78
N ILE A 177 4.66 -4.67 -12.12
CA ILE A 177 5.59 -4.66 -10.99
C ILE A 177 6.90 -5.27 -11.49
N LYS A 178 8.01 -4.54 -11.30
CA LYS A 178 9.35 -5.03 -11.66
C LYS A 178 9.64 -6.36 -10.96
N GLY A 179 9.67 -7.46 -11.71
CA GLY A 179 9.96 -8.80 -11.20
C GLY A 179 11.45 -9.07 -10.99
N GLU A 180 11.79 -10.32 -10.69
CA GLU A 180 13.15 -10.82 -10.37
C GLU A 180 14.23 -10.44 -11.40
N ASN A 181 13.87 -10.30 -12.67
CA ASN A 181 14.79 -9.97 -13.76
C ASN A 181 15.09 -8.47 -13.87
N HIS A 182 14.72 -7.66 -12.88
CA HIS A 182 15.03 -6.24 -12.82
C HIS A 182 16.08 -5.94 -11.74
N SER A 183 17.05 -5.08 -12.08
CA SER A 183 18.01 -4.53 -11.11
C SER A 183 17.43 -3.41 -10.25
N LYS A 184 16.19 -3.00 -10.53
CA LYS A 184 15.45 -1.93 -9.84
C LYS A 184 14.14 -2.50 -9.31
N ARG A 185 13.66 -1.91 -8.22
CA ARG A 185 12.40 -2.27 -7.57
C ARG A 185 11.35 -1.17 -7.69
N GLU A 186 10.09 -1.55 -7.52
CA GLU A 186 9.05 -0.56 -7.22
C GLU A 186 9.26 0.08 -5.85
N ALA A 187 8.73 1.29 -5.70
CA ALA A 187 8.57 1.88 -4.38
C ALA A 187 7.54 1.06 -3.58
N TYR A 188 7.74 0.99 -2.27
CA TYR A 188 6.72 0.48 -1.36
C TYR A 188 5.80 1.63 -1.00
N ASP A 189 4.55 1.54 -1.44
CA ASP A 189 3.50 2.43 -1.01
C ASP A 189 3.25 2.22 0.47
N HIS A 190 3.10 3.31 1.21
CA HIS A 190 2.59 3.26 2.58
C HIS A 190 1.07 3.28 2.48
N TYR A 191 0.45 2.10 2.58
CA TYR A 191 -0.97 1.93 2.32
C TYR A 191 -1.79 2.93 3.15
N LEU A 192 -1.61 2.92 4.46
CA LEU A 192 -1.90 4.06 5.33
C LEU A 192 -0.77 5.09 5.21
N PRO A 193 -1.04 6.31 4.71
CA PRO A 193 0.01 7.27 4.41
C PRO A 193 0.79 7.68 5.64
N LYS A 194 2.13 7.55 5.62
CA LYS A 194 3.01 8.04 6.69
C LYS A 194 2.90 9.54 6.97
N ALA A 195 2.32 10.30 6.04
CA ALA A 195 2.03 11.72 6.23
C ALA A 195 0.95 11.96 7.28
N LEU A 196 0.00 11.02 7.40
CA LEU A 196 -1.18 11.10 8.26
C LEU A 196 -1.03 10.24 9.52
N TYR A 197 -0.45 9.04 9.38
CA TYR A 197 -0.43 8.04 10.44
C TYR A 197 0.95 7.93 11.11
N PRO A 198 1.01 8.02 12.46
CA PRO A 198 2.14 7.56 13.25
C PRO A 198 2.16 6.03 13.35
N PHE A 199 3.25 5.50 13.92
CA PHE A 199 3.38 4.12 14.41
C PHE A 199 3.52 2.99 13.37
N ASN A 200 3.13 3.19 12.12
CA ASN A 200 3.06 2.12 11.11
C ASN A 200 3.91 2.37 9.84
N SER A 201 4.85 3.31 9.88
CA SER A 201 5.64 3.70 8.70
C SER A 201 6.72 2.68 8.32
N ILE A 202 7.10 1.78 9.23
CA ILE A 202 8.07 0.71 8.98
C ILE A 202 7.45 -0.69 9.11
N ASN A 203 6.14 -0.76 9.36
CA ASN A 203 5.41 -2.00 9.43
C ASN A 203 5.24 -2.53 8.00
N PHE A 204 5.83 -3.69 7.69
CA PHE A 204 5.79 -4.27 6.35
C PHE A 204 4.38 -4.71 5.94
N ARG A 205 3.45 -4.86 6.89
CA ARG A 205 2.02 -5.05 6.61
C ARG A 205 1.34 -3.79 6.08
N ASN A 206 1.96 -2.62 6.24
CA ASN A 206 1.52 -1.34 5.69
C ASN A 206 2.31 -0.93 4.44
N LEU A 207 3.34 -1.68 4.06
CA LEU A 207 4.24 -1.36 2.95
C LEU A 207 4.02 -2.34 1.80
N ALA A 208 3.36 -1.90 0.73
CA ALA A 208 3.04 -2.75 -0.41
C ALA A 208 3.67 -2.22 -1.71
N PRO A 209 4.38 -3.06 -2.50
CA PRO A 209 4.85 -2.65 -3.82
C PRO A 209 3.71 -2.20 -4.73
N ALA A 210 3.86 -1.03 -5.32
CA ALA A 210 2.86 -0.43 -6.21
C ALA A 210 3.55 0.16 -7.44
N CYS A 211 2.91 0.08 -8.61
CA CYS A 211 3.44 0.76 -9.79
C CYS A 211 3.48 2.28 -9.56
N HIS A 212 4.39 2.95 -10.29
CA HIS A 212 4.60 4.40 -10.18
C HIS A 212 3.29 5.20 -10.22
N GLU A 213 2.41 4.93 -11.19
CA GLU A 213 1.16 5.67 -11.33
C GLU A 213 0.24 5.51 -10.11
N CYS A 214 0.14 4.31 -9.54
CA CYS A 214 -0.69 4.12 -8.36
C CYS A 214 -0.13 4.87 -7.15
N ASN A 215 1.17 4.74 -6.90
CA ASN A 215 1.80 5.32 -5.72
C ASN A 215 1.99 6.85 -5.82
N SER A 216 2.55 7.31 -6.93
CA SER A 216 3.11 8.65 -7.07
C SER A 216 2.24 9.63 -7.86
N THR A 217 1.19 9.14 -8.55
CA THR A 217 0.28 9.99 -9.32
C THR A 217 -1.11 10.03 -8.70
N TYR A 218 -1.72 8.87 -8.46
CA TYR A 218 -3.13 8.78 -8.07
C TYR A 218 -3.37 8.72 -6.56
N LYS A 219 -2.69 7.81 -5.83
CA LYS A 219 -2.92 7.62 -4.41
C LYS A 219 -2.34 8.75 -3.59
N LEU A 220 -1.06 9.08 -3.78
CA LEU A 220 -0.36 10.10 -3.00
C LEU A 220 -0.58 9.87 -1.48
N SER A 221 -1.16 10.85 -0.79
CA SER A 221 -1.53 10.78 0.62
C SER A 221 -3.03 10.60 0.85
N LYS A 222 -3.81 10.16 -0.16
CA LYS A 222 -5.21 9.78 0.05
C LYS A 222 -5.29 8.67 1.08
N ASP A 223 -6.27 8.77 1.97
CA ASP A 223 -6.40 7.92 3.13
C ASP A 223 -7.35 6.76 2.86
N PRO A 224 -6.89 5.49 2.80
CA PRO A 224 -7.81 4.38 2.61
C PRO A 224 -8.77 4.19 3.79
N ALA A 225 -8.37 4.56 5.01
CA ALA A 225 -9.15 4.30 6.22
C ALA A 225 -10.19 5.38 6.53
N TYR A 226 -10.07 6.58 5.94
CA TYR A 226 -11.00 7.69 6.14
C TYR A 226 -11.41 8.40 4.84
N ASN A 227 -12.63 8.93 4.82
CA ASN A 227 -13.06 9.96 3.88
C ASN A 227 -13.72 11.13 4.65
N ALA A 228 -14.40 12.03 3.93
CA ALA A 228 -15.11 13.16 4.54
C ALA A 228 -16.27 12.76 5.48
N VAL A 229 -16.82 11.55 5.33
CA VAL A 229 -17.93 11.03 6.14
C VAL A 229 -17.42 10.36 7.42
N GLY A 230 -16.26 9.72 7.37
CA GLY A 230 -15.65 9.09 8.53
C GLY A 230 -14.78 7.90 8.15
N ARG A 231 -14.69 6.93 9.07
CA ARG A 231 -14.01 5.66 8.80
C ARG A 231 -14.74 4.87 7.72
N ARG A 232 -13.96 4.17 6.89
CA ARG A 232 -14.48 3.33 5.80
C ARG A 232 -13.68 2.05 5.66
N LYS A 233 -14.28 1.04 5.02
CA LYS A 233 -13.58 -0.18 4.62
C LYS A 233 -12.68 0.03 3.42
N ALA A 234 -11.64 -0.79 3.33
CA ALA A 234 -10.70 -0.80 2.23
C ALA A 234 -10.20 -2.23 1.98
N PHE A 235 -9.76 -2.53 0.76
CA PHE A 235 -9.08 -3.80 0.50
C PHE A 235 -7.74 -3.84 1.22
N TYR A 236 -7.48 -4.86 2.02
CA TYR A 236 -6.16 -5.04 2.65
C TYR A 236 -5.16 -5.65 1.64
N PRO A 237 -3.98 -5.05 1.37
CA PRO A 237 -3.04 -5.57 0.37
C PRO A 237 -2.57 -7.01 0.58
N TYR A 238 -2.64 -7.50 1.82
CA TYR A 238 -2.19 -8.83 2.22
C TYR A 238 -3.33 -9.68 2.80
N ALA A 239 -4.58 -9.42 2.41
CA ALA A 239 -5.73 -10.20 2.88
C ALA A 239 -5.54 -11.69 2.58
N ALA A 240 -5.78 -12.54 3.59
CA ALA A 240 -5.66 -13.99 3.44
C ALA A 240 -6.81 -14.59 2.61
N VAL A 241 -7.99 -13.98 2.68
CA VAL A 241 -9.15 -14.39 1.89
C VAL A 241 -9.11 -13.62 0.57
N SER A 242 -9.13 -14.37 -0.53
CA SER A 242 -9.25 -13.79 -1.86
C SER A 242 -10.66 -13.27 -2.12
N HIS A 243 -10.74 -12.21 -2.90
CA HIS A 243 -11.98 -11.68 -3.46
C HIS A 243 -11.90 -11.66 -4.98
N THR A 244 -13.05 -11.50 -5.62
CA THR A 244 -13.14 -11.29 -7.07
C THR A 244 -13.86 -9.97 -7.31
N VAL A 245 -13.25 -9.12 -8.12
CA VAL A 245 -13.90 -7.89 -8.60
C VAL A 245 -14.60 -8.20 -9.91
N GLU A 246 -15.90 -7.96 -9.95
CA GLU A 246 -16.69 -8.02 -11.16
C GLU A 246 -16.64 -6.66 -11.85
N LEU A 247 -16.45 -6.65 -13.17
CA LEU A 247 -16.46 -5.44 -13.98
C LEU A 247 -17.43 -5.62 -15.14
N GLN A 248 -18.41 -4.73 -15.20
CA GLN A 248 -19.31 -4.60 -16.34
C GLN A 248 -19.07 -3.24 -16.99
N VAL A 249 -19.09 -3.24 -18.33
CA VAL A 249 -18.92 -2.04 -19.14
C VAL A 249 -20.14 -1.91 -20.05
N ALA A 250 -20.66 -0.72 -20.18
CA ALA A 250 -21.69 -0.39 -21.16
C ALA A 250 -21.23 0.83 -21.98
N LEU A 251 -21.43 0.77 -23.29
CA LEU A 251 -21.13 1.85 -24.22
C LEU A 251 -22.44 2.53 -24.65
N LEU A 252 -22.42 3.84 -24.83
CA LEU A 252 -23.60 4.60 -25.24
C LEU A 252 -23.98 4.36 -26.71
N HIS A 253 -23.01 4.10 -27.58
CA HIS A 253 -23.21 3.96 -29.02
C HIS A 253 -22.12 3.11 -29.70
N ALA A 254 -22.39 2.73 -30.95
CA ALA A 254 -21.50 1.92 -31.78
C ALA A 254 -20.36 2.69 -32.47
N ASP A 255 -20.45 4.03 -32.57
CA ASP A 255 -19.42 4.86 -33.22
C ASP A 255 -18.16 4.98 -32.36
N LEU A 256 -17.26 3.98 -32.42
CA LEU A 256 -16.08 3.93 -31.55
C LEU A 256 -15.03 4.99 -31.85
N ASP A 257 -15.04 5.57 -33.06
CA ASP A 257 -14.15 6.67 -33.40
C ASP A 257 -14.45 7.92 -32.56
N LYS A 258 -15.71 8.08 -32.16
CA LYS A 258 -16.18 9.17 -31.29
C LYS A 258 -16.30 8.79 -29.82
N LEU A 259 -15.90 7.58 -29.41
CA LEU A 259 -16.05 7.13 -28.04
C LEU A 259 -15.20 7.97 -27.07
N GLY A 260 -15.86 8.74 -26.20
CA GLY A 260 -15.24 9.45 -25.10
C GLY A 260 -15.55 8.82 -23.73
N PRO A 261 -14.87 9.25 -22.66
CA PRO A 261 -15.13 8.73 -21.30
C PRO A 261 -16.58 8.91 -20.83
N ALA A 262 -17.30 9.92 -21.32
CA ALA A 262 -18.70 10.15 -20.98
C ALA A 262 -19.65 9.10 -21.58
N ASP A 263 -19.22 8.44 -22.65
CA ASP A 263 -19.98 7.42 -23.37
C ASP A 263 -19.78 6.01 -22.78
N VAL A 264 -18.95 5.90 -21.73
CA VAL A 264 -18.61 4.65 -21.06
C VAL A 264 -19.14 4.64 -19.64
N THR A 265 -19.96 3.65 -19.33
CA THR A 265 -20.41 3.35 -17.97
C THR A 265 -19.66 2.14 -17.44
N ILE A 266 -19.11 2.26 -16.23
CA ILE A 266 -18.44 1.17 -15.50
C ILE A 266 -19.27 0.83 -14.28
N GLN A 267 -19.58 -0.46 -14.11
CA GLN A 267 -20.17 -0.99 -12.88
C GLN A 267 -19.23 -2.02 -12.29
N LEU A 268 -18.87 -1.81 -11.02
CA LEU A 268 -18.01 -2.70 -10.25
C LEU A 268 -18.84 -3.45 -9.22
N GLY A 269 -18.52 -4.72 -9.02
CA GLY A 269 -19.16 -5.57 -8.01
C GLY A 269 -18.17 -6.57 -7.39
N PRO A 270 -18.66 -7.47 -6.54
CA PRO A 270 -20.06 -7.60 -6.09
C PRO A 270 -20.47 -6.52 -5.07
N GLU A 271 -21.79 -6.33 -4.88
CA GLU A 271 -22.38 -5.36 -3.93
C GLU A 271 -21.88 -5.57 -2.49
N ALA A 272 -21.57 -6.82 -2.12
CA ALA A 272 -21.00 -7.16 -0.81
C ALA A 272 -19.66 -6.46 -0.52
N LEU A 273 -18.98 -5.93 -1.54
CA LEU A 273 -17.70 -5.20 -1.45
C LEU A 273 -17.86 -3.72 -1.82
N ALA A 274 -19.08 -3.18 -1.85
CA ALA A 274 -19.36 -1.82 -2.35
C ALA A 274 -18.49 -0.75 -1.66
N GLU A 275 -18.33 -0.84 -0.34
CA GLU A 275 -17.55 0.13 0.43
C GLU A 275 -16.04 0.05 0.09
N GLU A 276 -15.47 -1.15 -0.01
CA GLU A 276 -14.08 -1.36 -0.41
C GLU A 276 -13.83 -0.93 -1.86
N LEU A 277 -14.79 -1.17 -2.76
CA LEU A 277 -14.77 -0.73 -4.15
C LEU A 277 -14.80 0.79 -4.27
N ASP A 278 -15.62 1.47 -3.46
CA ASP A 278 -15.66 2.93 -3.41
C ASP A 278 -14.34 3.53 -2.93
N THR A 279 -13.78 2.98 -1.85
CA THR A 279 -12.44 3.36 -1.38
C THR A 279 -11.38 3.13 -2.45
N TRP A 280 -11.46 2.02 -3.17
CA TRP A 280 -10.52 1.68 -4.24
C TRP A 280 -10.62 2.66 -5.43
N LYS A 281 -11.84 3.00 -5.86
CA LYS A 281 -12.10 4.00 -6.91
C LYS A 281 -11.49 5.35 -6.53
N ASP A 282 -11.77 5.83 -5.32
CA ASP A 282 -11.28 7.10 -4.80
C ASP A 282 -9.75 7.13 -4.68
N ALA A 283 -9.17 6.11 -4.04
CA ALA A 283 -7.74 6.07 -3.76
C ALA A 283 -6.90 6.00 -5.04
N TYR A 284 -7.32 5.25 -6.06
CA TYR A 284 -6.48 4.95 -7.24
C TYR A 284 -7.01 5.48 -8.57
N GLY A 285 -8.11 6.26 -8.56
CA GLY A 285 -8.69 6.87 -9.76
C GLY A 285 -9.19 5.85 -10.78
N ILE A 286 -9.73 4.73 -10.30
CA ILE A 286 -9.95 3.53 -11.13
C ILE A 286 -10.91 3.79 -12.29
N GLU A 287 -12.01 4.49 -12.03
CA GLU A 287 -13.03 4.73 -13.05
C GLU A 287 -12.49 5.58 -14.20
N GLU A 288 -11.83 6.69 -13.89
CA GLU A 288 -11.16 7.56 -14.87
C GLU A 288 -10.18 6.76 -15.72
N ARG A 289 -9.29 6.00 -15.08
CA ARG A 289 -8.21 5.28 -15.74
C ARG A 289 -8.72 4.16 -16.64
N TYR A 290 -9.77 3.45 -16.23
CA TYR A 290 -10.35 2.38 -17.02
C TYR A 290 -11.10 2.96 -18.23
N LYS A 291 -11.88 4.03 -18.05
CA LYS A 291 -12.54 4.74 -19.17
C LYS A 291 -11.52 5.27 -20.18
N ALA A 292 -10.44 5.90 -19.70
CA ALA A 292 -9.37 6.38 -20.57
C ALA A 292 -8.75 5.24 -21.39
N LYS A 293 -8.56 4.07 -20.78
CA LYS A 293 -8.01 2.88 -21.46
C LYS A 293 -8.95 2.33 -22.53
N PHE A 294 -10.26 2.34 -22.29
CA PHE A 294 -11.25 1.93 -23.29
C PHE A 294 -11.31 2.88 -24.50
N CYS A 295 -11.10 4.17 -24.29
CA CYS A 295 -11.11 5.17 -25.37
C CYS A 295 -9.79 5.30 -26.13
N ALA A 296 -8.69 4.72 -25.62
CA ALA A 296 -7.36 4.93 -26.19
C ALA A 296 -7.09 4.10 -27.45
N GLU A 297 -6.37 4.70 -28.41
CA GLU A 297 -6.02 4.10 -29.70
C GLU A 297 -5.28 2.76 -29.58
N ASN A 298 -4.27 2.71 -28.71
CA ASN A 298 -3.41 1.52 -28.53
C ASN A 298 -3.95 0.53 -27.47
N ASP A 299 -5.17 0.75 -26.98
CA ASP A 299 -5.80 -0.08 -25.96
C ASP A 299 -7.19 -0.51 -26.42
N GLY A 300 -8.28 0.05 -25.88
CA GLY A 300 -9.64 -0.38 -26.19
C GLY A 300 -9.95 -0.43 -27.68
N LYS A 301 -9.60 0.63 -28.42
CA LYS A 301 -9.79 0.67 -29.88
C LYS A 301 -8.97 -0.41 -30.58
N TYR A 302 -7.70 -0.59 -30.21
CA TYR A 302 -6.87 -1.64 -30.78
C TYR A 302 -7.38 -3.05 -30.43
N TRP A 303 -7.92 -3.29 -29.23
CA TRP A 303 -8.52 -4.58 -28.88
C TRP A 303 -9.68 -4.94 -29.79
N LEU A 304 -10.49 -3.97 -30.20
CA LEU A 304 -11.53 -4.18 -31.20
C LEU A 304 -10.91 -4.51 -32.57
N THR A 305 -9.95 -3.71 -33.02
CA THR A 305 -9.26 -3.92 -34.31
C THR A 305 -8.68 -5.32 -34.40
N GLN A 306 -8.05 -5.83 -33.33
CA GLN A 306 -7.55 -7.19 -33.27
C GLN A 306 -8.64 -8.24 -33.54
N VAL A 307 -9.83 -8.07 -32.96
CA VAL A 307 -10.94 -9.01 -33.21
C VAL A 307 -11.37 -8.98 -34.68
N LEU A 308 -11.51 -7.78 -35.26
CA LEU A 308 -11.93 -7.62 -36.65
C LEU A 308 -10.89 -8.18 -37.64
N ASP A 309 -9.61 -7.88 -37.43
CA ASP A 309 -8.50 -8.37 -38.24
C ASP A 309 -8.41 -9.91 -38.18
N GLU A 310 -8.59 -10.51 -37.01
CA GLU A 310 -8.59 -11.96 -36.83
C GLU A 310 -9.80 -12.64 -37.47
N CYS A 311 -10.98 -12.00 -37.43
CA CYS A 311 -12.16 -12.49 -38.15
C CYS A 311 -11.87 -12.58 -39.66
N GLN A 312 -11.27 -11.53 -40.22
CA GLN A 312 -10.90 -11.48 -41.64
C GLN A 312 -9.79 -12.49 -41.98
N ALA A 313 -8.74 -12.56 -41.17
CA ALA A 313 -7.58 -13.42 -41.43
C ALA A 313 -7.91 -14.92 -41.36
N TYR A 314 -8.86 -15.31 -40.51
CA TYR A 314 -9.20 -16.71 -40.26
C TYR A 314 -10.57 -17.14 -40.79
N ASP A 315 -11.29 -16.26 -41.49
CA ASP A 315 -12.67 -16.49 -41.95
C ASP A 315 -13.59 -16.96 -40.80
N LYS A 316 -13.54 -16.25 -39.68
CA LYS A 316 -14.29 -16.54 -38.46
C LYS A 316 -15.30 -15.45 -38.15
N LYS A 317 -16.35 -15.79 -37.41
CA LYS A 317 -17.30 -14.80 -36.88
C LYS A 317 -16.74 -14.17 -35.60
N PRO A 318 -17.11 -12.92 -35.29
CA PRO A 318 -16.71 -12.26 -34.04
C PRO A 318 -17.00 -13.09 -32.80
N ALA A 319 -18.15 -13.78 -32.74
CA ALA A 319 -18.51 -14.65 -31.61
C ALA A 319 -17.47 -15.76 -31.36
N ASP A 320 -16.85 -16.32 -32.40
CA ASP A 320 -15.82 -17.36 -32.26
C ASP A 320 -14.53 -16.78 -31.66
N ILE A 321 -14.12 -15.58 -32.10
CA ILE A 321 -12.95 -14.88 -31.57
C ILE A 321 -13.19 -14.47 -30.11
N LEU A 322 -14.37 -13.90 -29.81
CA LEU A 322 -14.74 -13.50 -28.45
C LEU A 322 -14.76 -14.67 -27.48
N ALA A 323 -15.25 -15.85 -27.90
CA ALA A 323 -15.22 -17.06 -27.07
C ALA A 323 -13.78 -17.47 -26.71
N MET A 324 -12.84 -17.41 -27.66
CA MET A 324 -11.42 -17.69 -27.40
C MET A 324 -10.82 -16.64 -26.43
N ARG A 325 -11.15 -15.36 -26.62
CA ARG A 325 -10.70 -14.27 -25.73
C ARG A 325 -11.27 -14.40 -24.32
N ALA A 326 -12.51 -14.86 -24.18
CA ALA A 326 -13.12 -15.13 -22.87
C ALA A 326 -12.39 -16.25 -22.12
N GLN A 327 -12.01 -17.34 -22.80
CA GLN A 327 -11.21 -18.42 -22.21
C GLN A 327 -9.82 -17.94 -21.77
N GLN A 328 -9.17 -17.11 -22.59
CA GLN A 328 -7.89 -16.47 -22.22
C GLN A 328 -8.05 -15.54 -21.01
N ALA A 329 -9.11 -14.74 -20.96
CA ALA A 329 -9.35 -13.85 -19.84
C ALA A 329 -9.67 -14.59 -18.54
N GLN A 330 -10.35 -15.75 -18.62
CA GLN A 330 -10.61 -16.59 -17.46
C GLN A 330 -9.33 -17.25 -16.92
N SER A 331 -8.44 -17.70 -17.81
CA SER A 331 -7.20 -18.37 -17.41
C SER A 331 -6.09 -17.40 -16.99
N GLN A 332 -6.04 -16.22 -17.60
CA GLN A 332 -5.00 -15.21 -17.40
C GLN A 332 -5.63 -13.80 -17.32
N PRO A 333 -6.40 -13.48 -16.26
CA PRO A 333 -7.18 -12.24 -16.19
C PRO A 333 -6.34 -10.97 -16.23
N TYR A 334 -5.08 -11.02 -15.77
CA TYR A 334 -4.22 -9.83 -15.71
C TYR A 334 -3.23 -9.72 -16.87
N ALA A 335 -3.06 -10.78 -17.66
CA ALA A 335 -2.27 -10.72 -18.90
C ALA A 335 -2.97 -9.78 -19.89
N ASP A 336 -2.22 -8.86 -20.49
CA ASP A 336 -2.70 -7.88 -21.48
C ASP A 336 -4.01 -7.16 -21.08
N CYS A 337 -4.17 -6.90 -19.79
CA CYS A 337 -5.38 -6.29 -19.22
C CYS A 337 -6.67 -7.06 -19.60
N ASN A 338 -6.62 -8.38 -19.68
CA ASN A 338 -7.76 -9.23 -20.03
C ASN A 338 -9.03 -8.94 -19.23
N PHE A 339 -8.89 -8.62 -17.94
CA PHE A 339 -9.98 -8.23 -17.05
C PHE A 339 -10.71 -6.95 -17.48
N LEU A 340 -10.05 -6.06 -18.25
CA LEU A 340 -10.66 -4.89 -18.89
C LEU A 340 -11.11 -5.21 -20.32
N ARG A 341 -10.26 -5.92 -21.06
CA ARG A 341 -10.48 -6.22 -22.48
C ARG A 341 -11.77 -7.01 -22.70
N LYS A 342 -12.00 -8.07 -21.92
CA LYS A 342 -13.21 -8.88 -22.06
C LYS A 342 -14.50 -8.05 -21.89
N PRO A 343 -14.74 -7.37 -20.76
CA PRO A 343 -16.00 -6.63 -20.59
C PRO A 343 -16.16 -5.49 -21.58
N PHE A 344 -15.07 -4.87 -22.04
CA PHE A 344 -15.13 -3.88 -23.12
C PHE A 344 -15.60 -4.48 -24.45
N LEU A 345 -15.04 -5.62 -24.87
CA LEU A 345 -15.44 -6.30 -26.11
C LEU A 345 -16.87 -6.84 -26.03
N ASP A 346 -17.29 -7.32 -24.86
CA ASP A 346 -18.68 -7.70 -24.60
C ASP A 346 -19.61 -6.48 -24.80
N ALA A 347 -19.21 -5.29 -24.34
CA ALA A 347 -19.95 -4.05 -24.52
C ALA A 347 -20.01 -3.62 -26.01
N CYS A 348 -18.91 -3.77 -26.76
CA CYS A 348 -18.89 -3.54 -28.21
C CYS A 348 -19.88 -4.44 -28.97
N GLN A 349 -19.96 -5.73 -28.59
CA GLN A 349 -20.94 -6.66 -29.14
C GLN A 349 -22.38 -6.22 -28.82
N GLN A 350 -22.64 -5.75 -27.60
CA GLN A 350 -23.97 -5.30 -27.19
C GLN A 350 -24.46 -4.07 -27.97
N VAL A 351 -23.57 -3.16 -28.35
CA VAL A 351 -23.92 -1.99 -29.19
C VAL A 351 -23.87 -2.29 -30.70
N GLY A 352 -23.55 -3.53 -31.10
CA GLY A 352 -23.60 -3.99 -32.49
C GLY A 352 -22.37 -3.66 -33.33
N VAL A 353 -21.20 -3.44 -32.71
CA VAL A 353 -19.92 -3.23 -33.40
C VAL A 353 -19.25 -4.55 -33.80
N LEU A 354 -19.49 -5.61 -33.02
CA LEU A 354 -18.99 -6.98 -33.21
C LEU A 354 -20.12 -7.99 -33.39
#